data_AF-A0A916H7X8-F1
#
_entry.id   AF-A0A916H7X8-F1
#
_cell.length_a   1.000
_cell.length_b   1.000
_cell.length_c   1.000
_cell.angle_alpha   90.00
_cell.angle_beta   90.00
_cell.angle_gamma   90.00
#
_symmetry.space_group_name_H-M   'P 1'
#
loop_
_entity.id
_entity.type
_entity.pdbx_description
1 polymer ?
#
loop_
_entity_poly.entity_id
_entity_poly.type
_entity_poly.pdbx_seq_one_letter_code
_entity_poly.pdbx_strand_id
1 'polypeptide(L)'
;MTQDPITIELNPREVRLYDRIRSRIVAPRPGESSGVGDLLLLLPDLTVLLLRLLRDDRIGIGAKGLALLGVGYIFSPIDLLPEVLLGPIGLLDDLLVVAATLSRLVNHVHPDVVRSHWSGQGDALEAIQRVLSFAEAQVGGMIERLWRTLGFARRP
;
A
#
# COMPACT_ATOMS: atom_id res chain seq x y z
N MET A 1 31.39 5.52 17.22
CA MET A 1 31.55 5.13 15.80
C MET A 1 30.38 5.73 15.04
N THR A 2 30.63 6.76 14.23
CA THR A 2 29.60 7.36 13.38
C THR A 2 29.31 6.39 12.25
N GLN A 3 28.06 5.95 12.09
CA GLN A 3 27.67 5.22 10.89
C GLN A 3 27.33 6.25 9.82
N ASP A 4 28.07 6.22 8.71
CA ASP A 4 27.77 7.09 7.57
C ASP A 4 26.35 6.80 7.06
N PRO A 5 25.54 7.83 6.75
CA PRO A 5 24.22 7.62 6.19
C PRO A 5 24.37 6.96 4.82
N ILE A 6 23.95 5.69 4.72
CA ILE A 6 24.04 4.89 3.49
C ILE A 6 23.18 5.56 2.41
N THR A 7 23.83 6.39 1.61
CA THR A 7 23.21 7.10 0.49
C THR A 7 23.16 6.12 -0.69
N ILE A 8 22.06 5.38 -0.79
CA ILE A 8 21.85 4.43 -1.88
C ILE A 8 21.70 5.23 -3.18
N GLU A 9 22.70 5.18 -4.06
CA GLU A 9 22.59 5.77 -5.40
C GLU A 9 21.46 5.10 -6.17
N LEU A 10 20.38 5.85 -6.35
CA LEU A 10 19.23 5.43 -7.14
C LEU A 10 19.63 5.36 -8.61
N ASN A 11 19.23 4.29 -9.31
CA ASN A 11 19.32 4.27 -10.76
C ASN A 11 18.56 5.49 -11.32
N PRO A 12 19.18 6.37 -12.15
CA PRO A 12 18.54 7.59 -12.62
C PRO A 12 17.19 7.39 -13.32
N ARG A 13 16.89 6.18 -13.80
CA ARG A 13 15.58 5.81 -14.38
C ARG A 13 14.46 5.73 -13.34
N GLU A 14 14.77 5.26 -12.14
CA GLU A 14 13.80 5.03 -11.06
C GLU A 14 13.47 6.34 -10.33
N VAL A 15 14.47 7.20 -10.11
CA VAL A 15 14.26 8.59 -9.64
C VAL A 15 13.24 9.31 -10.53
N ARG A 16 13.45 9.27 -11.86
CA ARG A 16 12.57 9.93 -12.83
C ARG A 16 11.16 9.34 -12.92
N LEU A 17 10.98 8.06 -12.55
CA LEU A 17 9.65 7.45 -12.47
C LEU A 17 8.94 7.91 -11.19
N TYR A 18 9.64 7.85 -10.05
CA TYR A 18 9.17 8.36 -8.75
C TYR A 18 8.78 9.84 -8.84
N ASP A 19 9.66 10.71 -9.33
CA ASP A 19 9.39 12.14 -9.46
C ASP A 19 8.17 12.42 -10.33
N ARG A 20 7.95 11.62 -11.38
CA ARG A 20 6.80 11.74 -12.28
C ARG A 20 5.48 11.29 -11.64
N ILE A 21 5.51 10.30 -10.75
CA ILE A 21 4.34 9.85 -10.00
C ILE A 21 4.05 10.86 -8.88
N ARG A 22 5.06 11.19 -8.06
CA ARG A 22 4.95 12.12 -6.94
C ARG A 22 4.54 13.53 -7.37
N SER A 23 5.04 14.06 -8.49
CA SER A 23 4.63 15.37 -9.03
C SER A 23 3.19 15.41 -9.57
N ARG A 24 2.54 14.25 -9.79
CA ARG A 24 1.13 14.17 -10.18
C ARG A 24 0.19 13.97 -9.00
N ILE A 25 0.69 13.56 -7.84
CA ILE A 25 -0.09 13.41 -6.62
C ILE A 25 -0.12 14.77 -5.93
N VAL A 26 -1.28 15.45 -6.02
CA VAL A 26 -1.53 16.68 -5.29
C VAL A 26 -1.58 16.34 -3.80
N ALA A 27 -0.70 16.94 -3.01
CA ALA A 27 -0.74 16.76 -1.56
C ALA A 27 -2.06 17.32 -0.99
N PRO A 28 -2.81 16.54 -0.19
CA PRO A 28 -3.92 17.05 0.62
C PRO A 28 -3.48 18.27 1.42
N ARG A 29 -4.39 19.24 1.63
CA ARG A 29 -4.06 20.40 2.46
C ARG A 29 -3.85 19.95 3.91
N PRO A 30 -2.91 20.56 4.66
CA PRO A 30 -2.69 20.23 6.06
C PRO A 30 -3.99 20.38 6.86
N GLY A 31 -4.52 19.26 7.37
CA GLY A 31 -5.75 19.22 8.16
C GLY A 31 -7.02 18.71 7.46
N GLU A 32 -7.00 18.41 6.15
CA GLU A 32 -8.18 17.85 5.44
C GLU A 32 -8.19 16.30 5.34
N SER A 33 -7.06 15.62 5.62
CA SER A 33 -6.96 14.16 5.49
C SER A 33 -7.02 13.42 6.83
N SER A 34 -7.85 12.39 6.89
CA SER A 34 -8.02 11.48 8.03
C SER A 34 -8.31 10.05 7.53
N GLY A 35 -7.71 9.67 6.40
CA GLY A 35 -8.13 8.50 5.62
C GLY A 35 -7.52 8.46 4.22
N VAL A 36 -8.36 8.44 3.18
CA VAL A 36 -7.94 8.19 1.77
C VAL A 36 -6.85 9.17 1.31
N GLY A 37 -6.91 10.45 1.68
CA GLY A 37 -5.89 11.44 1.32
C GLY A 37 -4.49 11.11 1.85
N ASP A 38 -4.39 10.62 3.09
CA ASP A 38 -3.12 10.19 3.68
C ASP A 38 -2.60 8.91 3.01
N LEU A 39 -3.52 8.01 2.64
CA LEU A 39 -3.19 6.77 1.94
C LEU A 39 -2.63 7.05 0.53
N LEU A 40 -3.20 8.01 -0.19
CA LEU A 40 -2.73 8.48 -1.50
C LEU A 40 -1.33 9.13 -1.41
N LEU A 41 -1.00 9.78 -0.29
CA LEU A 41 0.37 10.28 -0.04
C LEU A 41 1.38 9.15 0.18
N LEU A 42 0.99 8.08 0.88
CA LEU A 42 1.85 6.92 1.17
C LEU A 42 2.06 6.00 -0.04
N LEU A 43 1.08 5.96 -0.96
CA LEU A 43 1.06 5.13 -2.17
C LEU A 43 2.38 5.13 -2.98
N PRO A 44 2.97 6.29 -3.37
CA PRO A 44 4.24 6.30 -4.12
C PRO A 44 5.40 5.71 -3.33
N ASP A 45 5.49 5.94 -2.01
CA ASP A 45 6.57 5.41 -1.17
C ASP A 45 6.42 3.91 -0.93
N LEU A 46 5.18 3.43 -0.74
CA LEU A 46 4.86 1.99 -0.68
C LEU A 46 5.19 1.29 -2.01
N THR A 47 4.92 1.94 -3.14
CA THR A 47 5.26 1.40 -4.48
C THR A 47 6.77 1.22 -4.64
N VAL A 48 7.56 2.22 -4.23
CA VAL A 48 9.03 2.16 -4.25
C VAL A 48 9.55 1.08 -3.30
N LEU A 49 8.97 0.96 -2.10
CA LEU A 49 9.29 -0.10 -1.15
C LEU A 49 9.08 -1.48 -1.79
N LEU A 50 7.90 -1.78 -2.33
CA LEU A 50 7.60 -3.06 -2.97
C LEU A 50 8.52 -3.36 -4.17
N LEU A 51 8.80 -2.36 -5.02
CA LEU A 51 9.73 -2.49 -6.15
C LEU A 51 11.16 -2.81 -5.73
N ARG A 52 11.63 -2.28 -4.58
CA ARG A 52 12.94 -2.60 -4.01
C ARG A 52 12.97 -4.02 -3.45
N LEU A 53 11.95 -4.40 -2.69
CA LEU A 53 11.83 -5.72 -2.07
C LEU A 53 11.75 -6.86 -3.10
N LEU A 54 11.13 -6.62 -4.27
CA LEU A 54 11.17 -7.55 -5.40
C LEU A 54 12.60 -7.94 -5.83
N ARG A 55 13.56 -7.04 -5.63
CA ARG A 55 14.97 -7.19 -6.02
C ARG A 55 15.88 -7.67 -4.89
N ASP A 56 15.41 -7.71 -3.64
CA ASP A 56 16.21 -8.22 -2.52
C ASP A 56 16.20 -9.76 -2.53
N ASP A 57 17.36 -10.38 -2.68
CA ASP A 57 17.51 -11.84 -2.72
C ASP A 57 17.23 -12.53 -1.37
N ARG A 58 17.16 -11.77 -0.28
CA ARG A 58 16.76 -12.26 1.06
C ARG A 58 15.27 -12.59 1.15
N ILE A 59 14.47 -12.19 0.15
CA ILE A 59 13.01 -12.32 0.18
C ILE A 59 12.57 -13.55 -0.61
N GLY A 60 11.86 -14.46 0.07
CA GLY A 60 11.34 -15.69 -0.53
C GLY A 60 10.36 -15.45 -1.67
N ILE A 61 10.36 -16.35 -2.67
CA ILE A 61 9.61 -16.23 -3.93
C ILE A 61 8.11 -15.92 -3.71
N GLY A 62 7.47 -16.50 -2.69
CA GLY A 62 6.05 -16.22 -2.40
C GLY A 62 5.77 -14.77 -1.97
N ALA A 63 6.70 -14.15 -1.21
CA ALA A 63 6.59 -12.74 -0.85
C ALA A 63 6.92 -11.83 -2.04
N LYS A 64 7.86 -12.23 -2.92
CA LYS A 64 8.08 -11.56 -4.22
C LYS A 64 6.86 -11.64 -5.13
N GLY A 65 6.17 -12.78 -5.19
CA GLY A 65 4.92 -12.94 -5.96
C GLY A 65 3.83 -11.97 -5.50
N LEU A 66 3.63 -11.83 -4.19
CA LEU A 66 2.69 -10.86 -3.63
C LEU A 66 3.13 -9.41 -3.88
N ALA A 67 4.41 -9.07 -3.69
CA ALA A 67 4.92 -7.75 -4.02
C ALA A 67 4.74 -7.39 -5.51
N LEU A 68 4.86 -8.39 -6.41
CA LEU A 68 4.62 -8.22 -7.84
C LEU A 68 3.14 -8.01 -8.15
N LEU A 69 2.24 -8.72 -7.46
CA LEU A 69 0.79 -8.49 -7.57
C LEU A 69 0.42 -7.09 -7.08
N GLY A 70 0.90 -6.67 -5.89
CA GLY A 70 0.64 -5.32 -5.37
C GLY A 70 1.16 -4.20 -6.27
N VAL A 71 2.38 -4.33 -6.82
CA VAL A 71 2.92 -3.37 -7.80
C VAL A 71 2.15 -3.42 -9.12
N GLY A 72 1.85 -4.62 -9.62
CA GLY A 72 1.09 -4.80 -10.85
C GLY A 72 -0.31 -4.19 -10.75
N TYR A 73 -0.90 -4.25 -9.56
CA TYR A 73 -2.17 -3.59 -9.24
C TYR A 73 -2.04 -2.06 -9.29
N ILE A 74 -1.09 -1.46 -8.55
CA ILE A 74 -0.90 0.01 -8.52
C ILE A 74 -0.67 0.63 -9.92
N PHE A 75 -0.14 -0.14 -10.88
CA PHE A 75 0.06 0.30 -12.27
C PHE A 75 -0.95 -0.25 -13.28
N SER A 76 -1.97 -0.98 -12.82
CA SER A 76 -2.98 -1.60 -13.68
C SER A 76 -3.91 -0.53 -14.27
N PRO A 77 -3.99 -0.39 -15.61
CA PRO A 77 -4.99 0.47 -16.24
C PRO A 77 -6.40 -0.15 -16.21
N ILE A 78 -6.57 -1.34 -15.62
CA ILE A 78 -7.83 -2.09 -15.60
C ILE A 78 -8.72 -1.62 -14.44
N ASP A 79 -8.13 -1.12 -13.34
CA ASP A 79 -8.82 -0.81 -12.05
C ASP A 79 -9.95 0.21 -12.18
N LEU A 80 -9.81 1.15 -13.11
CA LEU A 80 -10.79 2.21 -13.37
C LEU A 80 -12.02 1.72 -14.17
N LEU A 81 -11.98 0.52 -14.78
CA LEU A 81 -13.13 -0.08 -15.45
C LEU A 81 -14.18 -0.70 -14.51
N PRO A 82 -13.83 -1.55 -13.52
CA PRO A 82 -14.81 -2.18 -12.63
C PRO A 82 -15.51 -1.18 -11.71
N GLU A 83 -14.90 -0.05 -11.35
CA GLU A 83 -15.58 1.00 -10.55
C GLU A 83 -16.91 1.46 -11.19
N VAL A 84 -16.94 1.57 -12.52
CA VAL A 84 -18.11 2.00 -13.31
C VAL A 84 -19.18 0.90 -13.40
N LEU A 85 -18.81 -0.37 -13.23
CA LEU A 85 -19.69 -1.54 -13.42
C LEU A 85 -20.13 -2.23 -12.11
N LEU A 86 -19.28 -2.21 -11.09
CA LEU A 86 -19.44 -2.93 -9.82
C LEU A 86 -19.57 -1.99 -8.61
N GLY A 87 -19.35 -0.68 -8.81
CA GLY A 87 -19.41 0.32 -7.75
C GLY A 87 -18.37 0.08 -6.64
N PRO A 88 -18.66 0.44 -5.37
CA PRO A 88 -17.69 0.43 -4.28
C PRO A 88 -17.21 -0.97 -3.84
N ILE A 89 -17.67 -2.04 -4.50
CA ILE A 89 -17.19 -3.41 -4.29
C ILE A 89 -15.86 -3.63 -5.02
N GLY A 90 -15.63 -2.97 -6.17
CA GLY A 90 -14.39 -3.10 -6.94
C GLY A 90 -13.13 -2.66 -6.17
N LEU A 91 -13.23 -1.54 -5.45
CA LEU A 91 -12.18 -0.93 -4.62
C LEU A 91 -11.67 -1.80 -3.46
N LEU A 92 -12.35 -2.91 -3.14
CA LEU A 92 -12.04 -3.74 -1.97
C LEU A 92 -11.15 -4.93 -2.28
N ASP A 93 -11.16 -5.47 -3.51
CA ASP A 93 -10.29 -6.56 -3.94
C ASP A 93 -8.82 -6.10 -4.02
N ASP A 94 -8.53 -5.10 -4.86
CA ASP A 94 -8.23 -3.78 -4.32
C ASP A 94 -7.26 -3.72 -3.13
N LEU A 95 -7.75 -2.99 -2.14
CA LEU A 95 -7.15 -2.76 -0.85
C LEU A 95 -6.77 -4.07 -0.12
N LEU A 96 -7.46 -5.18 -0.40
CA LEU A 96 -7.12 -6.51 0.14
C LEU A 96 -5.83 -7.09 -0.46
N VAL A 97 -5.57 -6.97 -1.77
CA VAL A 97 -4.31 -7.46 -2.39
C VAL A 97 -3.12 -6.67 -1.87
N VAL A 98 -3.25 -5.34 -1.77
CA VAL A 98 -2.20 -4.47 -1.21
C VAL A 98 -2.00 -4.79 0.29
N ALA A 99 -3.06 -4.87 1.09
CA ALA A 99 -2.97 -5.20 2.50
C ALA A 99 -2.40 -6.60 2.75
N ALA A 100 -2.80 -7.62 1.99
CA ALA A 100 -2.25 -8.97 2.09
C ALA A 100 -0.75 -8.99 1.77
N THR A 101 -0.31 -8.20 0.79
CA THR A 101 1.09 -8.03 0.43
C THR A 101 1.90 -7.39 1.56
N LEU A 102 1.42 -6.27 2.11
CA LEU A 102 2.08 -5.55 3.20
C LEU A 102 2.06 -6.36 4.52
N SER A 103 0.97 -7.06 4.80
CA SER A 103 0.86 -7.98 5.95
C SER A 103 1.83 -9.15 5.80
N ARG A 104 1.93 -9.76 4.62
CA ARG A 104 2.94 -10.80 4.37
C ARG A 104 4.35 -10.27 4.61
N LEU A 105 4.62 -9.04 4.17
CA LEU A 105 5.92 -8.38 4.32
C LEU A 105 6.32 -8.25 5.78
N VAL A 106 5.48 -7.61 6.60
CA VAL A 106 5.76 -7.38 8.03
C VAL A 106 5.92 -8.70 8.80
N ASN A 107 5.23 -9.76 8.37
CA ASN A 107 5.30 -11.07 9.00
C ASN A 107 6.48 -11.96 8.52
N HIS A 108 7.16 -11.65 7.41
CA HIS A 108 8.15 -12.55 6.78
C HIS A 108 9.48 -11.88 6.37
N VAL A 109 9.57 -10.55 6.40
CA VAL A 109 10.79 -9.79 6.11
C VAL A 109 11.23 -9.11 7.40
N HIS A 110 12.53 -9.17 7.71
CA HIS A 110 13.05 -8.57 8.94
C HIS A 110 12.74 -7.06 8.96
N PRO A 111 12.25 -6.48 10.08
CA PRO A 111 11.87 -5.07 10.16
C PRO A 111 12.92 -4.10 9.61
N ASP A 112 14.20 -4.38 9.85
CA ASP A 112 15.30 -3.52 9.41
C ASP A 112 15.54 -3.58 7.89
N VAL A 113 15.20 -4.68 7.23
CA VAL A 113 15.20 -4.79 5.76
C VAL A 113 14.03 -4.02 5.15
N VAL A 114 12.88 -3.96 5.83
CA VAL A 114 11.77 -3.10 5.40
C VAL A 114 12.16 -1.64 5.53
N ARG A 115 12.76 -1.24 6.68
CA ARG A 115 13.25 0.12 6.91
C ARG A 115 14.36 0.55 5.95
N SER A 116 15.33 -0.32 5.66
CA SER A 116 16.44 0.00 4.74
C SER A 116 15.97 0.26 3.29
N HIS A 117 14.79 -0.23 2.93
CA HIS A 117 14.18 -0.04 1.61
C HIS A 117 13.08 1.02 1.58
N TRP A 118 12.76 1.66 2.70
CA TRP A 118 11.77 2.74 2.77
C TRP A 118 12.28 4.03 2.08
N SER A 119 11.38 4.81 1.48
CA SER A 119 11.69 6.12 0.88
C SER A 119 10.84 7.27 1.43
N GLY A 120 9.76 6.95 2.16
CA GLY A 120 8.81 7.93 2.69
C GLY A 120 9.26 8.59 3.98
N GLN A 121 8.42 9.50 4.47
CA GLN A 121 8.61 10.14 5.77
C GLN A 121 8.04 9.25 6.89
N GLY A 122 8.65 9.30 8.08
CA GLY A 122 8.24 8.48 9.23
C GLY A 122 8.74 7.03 9.17
N ASP A 123 8.29 6.19 10.11
CA ASP A 123 8.65 4.77 10.15
C ASP A 123 7.82 3.93 9.16
N ALA A 124 8.50 3.01 8.47
CA ALA A 124 7.90 2.17 7.42
C ALA A 124 6.81 1.22 7.96
N LEU A 125 6.98 0.68 9.16
CA LEU A 125 6.00 -0.24 9.77
C LEU A 125 4.78 0.53 10.25
N GLU A 126 4.95 1.75 10.76
CA GLU A 126 3.83 2.63 11.11
C GLU A 126 3.00 2.98 9.86
N ALA A 127 3.66 3.35 8.75
CA ALA A 127 3.00 3.58 7.47
C ALA A 127 2.24 2.33 6.97
N ILE A 128 2.85 1.14 7.06
CA ILE A 128 2.19 -0.12 6.70
C ILE A 128 0.99 -0.40 7.62
N GLN A 129 1.13 -0.26 8.93
CA GLN A 129 0.03 -0.50 9.89
C GLN A 129 -1.16 0.43 9.67
N ARG A 130 -0.93 1.68 9.27
CA ARG A 130 -1.99 2.61 8.86
C ARG A 130 -2.77 2.08 7.65
N VAL A 131 -2.08 1.52 6.63
CA VAL A 131 -2.73 0.89 5.46
C VAL A 131 -3.54 -0.34 5.85
N LEU A 132 -2.97 -1.22 6.68
CA LEU A 132 -3.64 -2.44 7.16
C LEU A 132 -4.90 -2.10 7.97
N SER A 133 -4.80 -1.14 8.90
CA SER A 133 -5.94 -0.69 9.72
C SER A 133 -7.05 -0.09 8.86
N PHE A 134 -6.69 0.67 7.81
CA PHE A 134 -7.67 1.20 6.85
C PHE A 134 -8.35 0.07 6.05
N ALA A 135 -7.60 -0.94 5.60
CA ALA A 135 -8.15 -2.12 4.92
C ALA A 135 -9.16 -2.88 5.79
N GLU A 136 -8.80 -3.17 7.04
CA GLU A 136 -9.68 -3.82 8.02
C GLU A 136 -10.98 -3.02 8.25
N ALA A 137 -10.89 -1.70 8.35
CA ALA A 137 -12.05 -0.82 8.51
C ALA A 137 -12.99 -0.85 7.28
N GLN A 138 -12.46 -0.83 6.06
CA GLN A 138 -13.27 -0.92 4.84
C GLN A 138 -13.96 -2.28 4.70
N VAL A 139 -13.24 -3.37 5.02
CA VAL A 139 -13.79 -4.74 5.02
C VAL A 139 -14.89 -4.88 6.06
N GLY A 140 -14.66 -4.41 7.30
CA GLY A 140 -15.66 -4.41 8.37
C GLY A 140 -16.93 -3.65 7.97
N GLY A 141 -16.79 -2.45 7.40
CA GLY A 141 -17.92 -1.65 6.91
C GLY A 141 -18.65 -2.27 5.72
N MET A 142 -17.95 -2.97 4.80
CA MET A 142 -18.61 -3.77 3.75
C MET A 142 -19.42 -4.91 4.37
N ILE A 143 -18.81 -5.69 5.26
CA ILE A 143 -19.45 -6.82 5.92
C ILE A 143 -20.72 -6.34 6.63
N GLU A 144 -20.65 -5.27 7.43
CA GLU A 144 -21.82 -4.71 8.11
C GLU A 144 -22.96 -4.31 7.14
N ARG A 145 -22.62 -3.66 6.01
CA ARG A 145 -23.60 -3.32 4.94
C ARG A 145 -24.25 -4.57 4.34
N LEU A 146 -23.50 -5.66 4.15
CA LEU A 146 -24.03 -6.94 3.67
C LEU A 146 -24.95 -7.59 4.70
N TRP A 147 -24.55 -7.67 5.98
CA TRP A 147 -25.40 -8.20 7.07
C TRP A 147 -26.71 -7.42 7.21
N ARG A 148 -26.66 -6.09 7.03
CA ARG A 148 -27.83 -5.21 7.05
C ARG A 148 -28.77 -5.46 5.85
N THR A 149 -28.21 -5.58 4.65
CA THR A 149 -28.99 -5.84 3.41
C THR A 149 -29.62 -7.23 3.41
N LEU A 150 -28.92 -8.24 3.94
CA LEU A 150 -29.40 -9.62 4.05
C LEU A 150 -30.37 -9.85 5.22
N GLY A 151 -30.75 -8.81 5.97
CA GLY A 151 -31.76 -8.89 7.02
C GLY A 151 -31.34 -9.64 8.29
N PHE A 152 -30.05 -10.00 8.43
CA PHE A 152 -29.51 -10.70 9.59
C PHE A 152 -29.15 -9.76 10.76
N ALA A 153 -29.40 -8.45 10.66
CA ALA A 153 -29.32 -7.54 11.79
C ALA A 153 -30.25 -8.01 12.90
N ARG A 154 -29.68 -8.39 14.06
CA ARG A 154 -30.44 -8.86 15.22
C ARG A 154 -31.56 -7.86 15.57
N ARG A 155 -32.78 -8.38 15.68
CA ARG A 155 -33.81 -7.75 16.53
C ARG A 155 -33.29 -7.74 18.00
N PRO A 156 -33.67 -6.73 18.79
CA PRO A 156 -33.11 -6.48 20.13
C PRO A 156 -33.27 -7.68 21.08
#